data_AF-A0A850AYB0-F1
#
_entry.id   AF-A0A850AYB0-F1
#
_cell.length_a   1.000
_cell.length_b   1.000
_cell.length_c   1.000
_cell.angle_alpha   90.00
_cell.angle_beta   90.00
_cell.angle_gamma   90.00
#
_symmetry.space_group_name_H-M   'P 1'
#
loop_
_entity.id
_entity.type
_entity.pdbx_description
1 polymer ?
#
loop_
_entity_poly.entity_id
_entity_poly.type
_entity_poly.pdbx_seq_one_letter_code
_entity_poly.pdbx_strand_id
1 'polypeptide(L)' 'MIDPKLLEILACPACDERPPVALQGEELVCAVCGRRYPIRDGIPVMLVDEAVVGTPGGTTTG' A
#
# COMPACT_ATOMS: atom_id res chain seq x y z
N MET A 1 -8.75 -13.36 -11.17
CA MET A 1 -7.33 -13.68 -10.91
C MET A 1 -6.53 -12.51 -11.44
N ILE A 2 -5.79 -11.79 -10.58
CA ILE A 2 -4.98 -10.64 -11.00
C ILE A 2 -3.70 -11.18 -11.66
N ASP A 3 -3.34 -10.67 -12.84
CA ASP A 3 -2.13 -11.07 -13.57
C ASP A 3 -0.85 -10.77 -12.75
N PRO A 4 0.05 -11.75 -12.56
CA PRO A 4 1.26 -11.58 -11.75
C PRO A 4 2.21 -10.52 -12.31
N LYS A 5 2.27 -10.33 -13.64
CA LYS A 5 3.03 -9.24 -14.27
C LYS A 5 2.50 -7.85 -13.93
N LEU A 6 1.21 -7.71 -13.65
CA LEU A 6 0.62 -6.43 -13.27
C LEU A 6 1.05 -6.06 -11.83
N LEU A 7 1.12 -7.05 -10.94
CA LEU A 7 1.61 -6.89 -9.57
C LEU A 7 3.09 -6.45 -9.53
N GLU A 8 3.92 -6.93 -10.46
CA GLU A 8 5.35 -6.52 -10.57
C GLU A 8 5.53 -5.03 -10.96
N ILE A 9 4.52 -4.41 -11.57
CA ILE A 9 4.53 -2.99 -11.96
C ILE A 9 4.01 -2.10 -10.81
N LEU A 10 3.29 -2.67 -9.85
CA LEU A 10 2.68 -1.89 -8.78
C LEU A 10 3.75 -1.40 -7.80
N ALA A 11 3.86 -0.08 -7.76
CA ALA A 11 4.75 0.65 -6.88
C ALA A 11 3.94 1.48 -5.88
N CYS A 12 4.50 1.69 -4.70
CA CYS A 12 3.90 2.51 -3.66
C CYS A 12 3.68 3.96 -4.17
N PRO A 13 2.43 4.47 -4.20
CA PRO A 13 2.14 5.81 -4.68
C PRO A 13 2.57 6.91 -3.70
N ALA A 14 2.79 6.58 -2.43
CA ALA A 14 3.14 7.53 -1.38
C ALA A 14 4.66 7.81 -1.26
N CYS A 15 5.51 6.98 -1.87
CA CYS A 15 6.96 7.15 -1.82
C CYS A 15 7.46 7.73 -3.14
N ASP A 16 8.36 8.71 -3.08
CA ASP A 16 8.96 9.33 -4.28
C ASP A 16 9.72 8.33 -5.15
N GLU A 17 10.43 7.39 -4.54
CA GLU A 17 11.23 6.36 -5.23
C GLU A 17 10.39 5.22 -5.82
N ARG A 18 9.06 5.25 -5.64
CA ARG A 18 8.12 4.25 -6.18
C ARG A 18 8.59 2.80 -5.95
N PRO A 19 8.91 2.40 -4.69
CA PRO A 19 9.34 1.04 -4.38
C PRO A 19 8.19 0.05 -4.61
N PRO A 20 8.50 -1.23 -4.88
CA PRO A 20 7.48 -2.26 -5.09
C PRO A 20 6.65 -2.49 -3.83
N VAL A 21 5.41 -2.98 -4.03
CA VAL A 21 4.53 -3.43 -2.96
C VAL A 21 4.33 -4.95 -3.05
N ALA A 22 4.19 -5.60 -1.90
CA ALA A 22 3.99 -7.04 -1.81
C ALA A 22 2.54 -7.35 -1.45
N LEU A 23 1.95 -8.35 -2.11
CA LEU A 23 0.62 -8.86 -1.78
C LEU A 23 0.66 -9.64 -0.46
N GLN A 24 -0.17 -9.24 0.50
CA GLN A 24 -0.39 -9.92 1.77
C GLN A 24 -1.89 -10.05 2.02
N GLY A 25 -2.44 -11.22 1.68
CA GLY A 25 -3.88 -11.47 1.78
C GLY A 25 -4.67 -10.58 0.81
N GLU A 26 -5.52 -9.71 1.35
CA GLU A 26 -6.34 -8.75 0.59
C GLU A 26 -5.77 -7.33 0.63
N GLU A 27 -4.46 -7.19 0.88
CA GLU A 27 -3.77 -5.90 0.94
C GLU A 27 -2.43 -5.93 0.17
N LEU A 28 -2.01 -4.79 -0.35
CA LEU A 28 -0.65 -4.55 -0.85
C LEU A 28 0.14 -3.76 0.19
N VAL A 29 1.29 -4.28 0.60
CA VAL A 29 2.13 -3.69 1.65
C VAL A 29 3.42 -3.15 1.06
N CYS A 30 3.72 -1.88 1.32
CA CYS A 30 5.01 -1.30 0.97
C CYS A 30 6.06 -1.66 2.03
N ALA A 31 7.16 -2.30 1.62
CA ALA A 31 8.25 -2.66 2.52
C ALA A 31 9.06 -1.44 3.04
N VAL A 32 8.97 -0.29 2.35
CA VAL A 32 9.74 0.92 2.68
C VAL A 32 9.00 1.78 3.71
N CYS A 33 7.76 2.18 3.41
CA CYS A 33 6.99 3.07 4.30
C CYS A 33 6.02 2.33 5.22
N GLY A 34 5.84 1.01 5.06
CA GLY A 34 4.95 0.19 5.88
C GLY A 34 3.45 0.42 5.64
N ARG A 35 3.07 1.25 4.66
CA ARG A 35 1.67 1.48 4.27
C ARG A 35 1.04 0.23 3.66
N ARG A 36 -0.24 0.02 3.96
CA ARG A 36 -1.06 -1.06 3.46
C ARG A 36 -2.19 -0.50 2.61
N TYR A 37 -2.36 -1.02 1.40
CA TYR A 37 -3.37 -0.61 0.44
C TYR A 37 -4.38 -1.74 0.26
N PRO A 38 -5.68 -1.55 0.55
CA PRO A 38 -6.66 -2.63 0.50
C PRO A 38 -6.99 -3.01 -0.95
N ILE A 39 -7.41 -4.25 -1.14
CA ILE A 39 -7.97 -4.77 -2.39
C ILE A 39 -9.49 -4.88 -2.19
N ARG A 40 -10.27 -4.18 -3.02
CA ARG A 40 -11.74 -4.22 -2.99
C ARG A 40 -12.23 -4.78 -4.32
N ASP A 41 -13.09 -5.80 -4.27
CA ASP A 41 -13.61 -6.49 -5.47
C ASP A 41 -12.51 -7.02 -6.41
N GLY A 42 -11.36 -7.40 -5.85
CA GLY A 42 -10.19 -7.83 -6.63
C GLY A 42 -9.43 -6.70 -7.32
N ILE A 43 -9.72 -5.43 -6.99
CA ILE A 43 -9.05 -4.24 -7.50
C ILE A 43 -8.23 -3.59 -6.37
N PRO A 44 -6.90 -3.43 -6.53
CA PRO A 44 -6.08 -2.72 -5.56
C PRO A 44 -6.43 -1.22 -5.49
N VAL A 45 -6.75 -0.74 -4.29
CA VAL A 45 -7.01 0.68 -4.02
C VAL A 45 -5.69 1.38 -3.68
N MET A 46 -4.96 1.77 -4.73
CA MET A 46 -3.65 2.46 -4.62
C MET A 46 -3.81 3.96 -4.35
N LEU A 47 -4.64 4.33 -3.38
CA LEU A 47 -4.85 5.71 -2.95
C LEU A 47 -4.14 5.96 -1.62
N VAL A 48 -3.42 7.07 -1.52
CA VAL A 48 -2.61 7.43 -0.35
C VAL A 48 -3.48 7.67 0.89
N ASP A 49 -4.68 8.23 0.71
CA ASP A 49 -5.65 8.53 1.78
C ASP A 49 -6.40 7.30 2.29
N GLU A 50 -6.51 6.26 1.46
CA GLU A 50 -7.11 4.96 1.85
C GLU A 50 -6.08 4.02 2.47
N ALA A 51 -4.79 4.40 2.44
CA ALA A 51 -3.72 3.56 2.95
C ALA A 51 -3.74 3.52 4.48
N VAL A 52 -3.69 2.32 5.04
CA VAL A 52 -3.53 2.14 6.48
C VAL A 52 -2.05 2.12 6.82
N VAL A 53 -1.63 3.03 7.70
CA VAL A 53 -0.30 3.01 8.30
C VAL A 53 -0.49 2.52 9.73
N GLY A 54 0.19 1.43 10.11
CA GLY A 54 0.21 0.99 11.49
C GLY A 54 0.76 2.13 12.34
N THR A 55 -0.10 2.82 13.05
CA THR A 55 0.23 4.04 13.79
C THR A 55 1.39 3.74 14.75
N PRO A 56 2.54 4.43 14.70
CA PRO A 56 3.23 4.73 15.94
C PRO A 56 2.33 5.75 16.66
N GLY A 57 1.85 5.41 17.86
CA GLY A 57 0.79 6.09 18.64
C GLY A 57 0.61 7.60 18.40
N GLY A 58 -0.66 8.03 18.32
CA GLY A 58 -1.05 9.38 17.93
C GLY A 58 -0.60 10.53 18.84
N THR A 59 -0.77 11.75 18.29
CA THR A 59 -1.00 13.06 18.94
C THR A 59 0.05 13.53 19.97
N THR A 60 0.74 14.67 19.83
CA THR A 60 0.20 16.06 20.01
C THR A 60 1.38 17.05 19.92
N THR A 61 1.12 18.29 19.46
CA THR A 61 1.65 19.62 19.92
C THR A 61 1.82 20.50 18.67
N GLY A 62 1.24 21.67 18.52
CA GLY A 62 0.43 22.58 19.33
C GLY A 62 0.32 23.87 18.52
#